data_AF-V5GVW6-F1
#
_entry.id   AF-V5GVW6-F1
#
_cell.length_a   1.000
_cell.length_b   1.000
_cell.length_c   1.000
_cell.angle_alpha   90.00
_cell.angle_beta   90.00
_cell.angle_gamma   90.00
#
_symmetry.space_group_name_H-M   'P 1'
#
loop_
_entity.id
_entity.type
_entity.pdbx_description
1 polymer ?
#
loop_
_entity_poly.entity_id
_entity_poly.type
_entity_poly.pdbx_seq_one_letter_code
_entity_poly.pdbx_strand_id
1 'polypeptide(L)'
;RITLNDLVLDYLNLYLIHWPVAYKEDGENFPFDANGKMQFSHVDYVDTWKAMEELVKKGLTKSIGVSNFNKKQLERILSVATIKPVINQVECHPYLNQRKLIDFCWSKGIVVTAYSPLGSPDRPWAKPGDPQLMDDPKLQQLATKYKKSPAQILLRYQLERGVVTIPKSVTKSRIQQNFEIFDFNLSKEDIAYLDTFDCNGRLCPLTAGLGHPHHPFEKDEY
;
A
#
# COMPACT_ATOMS: atom_id res chain seq x y z
N ARG A 1 10.75 5.38 21.42
CA ARG A 1 10.21 6.65 20.87
C ARG A 1 11.12 7.23 19.77
N ILE A 2 11.84 6.39 19.00
CA ILE A 2 12.86 6.87 18.03
C ILE A 2 12.23 7.80 16.98
N THR A 3 11.23 7.32 16.23
CA THR A 3 10.53 8.12 15.20
C THR A 3 9.94 9.43 15.70
N LEU A 4 9.40 9.47 16.92
CA LEU A 4 8.85 10.69 17.50
C LEU A 4 9.94 11.73 17.77
N ASN A 5 11.09 11.28 18.27
CA ASN A 5 12.24 12.15 18.51
C ASN A 5 12.81 12.68 17.17
N ASP A 6 12.94 11.81 16.16
CA ASP A 6 13.47 12.18 14.85
C ASP A 6 12.58 13.22 14.14
N LEU A 7 11.26 13.10 14.29
CA LEU A 7 10.28 14.04 13.72
C LEU A 7 10.04 15.27 14.60
N VAL A 8 10.55 15.28 15.83
CA VAL A 8 10.29 16.31 16.85
C VAL A 8 8.78 16.47 17.09
N LEU A 9 8.09 15.36 17.30
CA LEU A 9 6.65 15.29 17.55
C LEU A 9 6.33 14.52 18.82
N ASP A 10 5.23 14.87 19.49
CA ASP A 10 4.73 14.15 20.66
C ASP A 10 3.94 12.88 20.29
N TYR A 11 3.30 12.88 19.11
CA TYR A 11 2.48 11.78 18.64
C TYR A 11 2.43 11.69 17.10
N LEU A 12 1.99 10.53 16.58
CA LEU A 12 1.67 10.32 15.17
C LEU A 12 0.15 10.26 14.94
N ASN A 13 -0.34 10.75 13.81
CA ASN A 13 -1.74 10.53 13.44
C ASN A 13 -2.04 9.06 13.13
N LEU A 14 -1.09 8.36 12.50
CA LEU A 14 -1.23 6.97 12.07
C LEU A 14 0.11 6.24 12.21
N TYR A 15 0.08 5.04 12.76
CA TYR A 15 1.23 4.14 12.82
C TYR A 15 0.85 2.74 12.35
N LEU A 16 1.66 2.13 11.48
CA LEU A 16 1.31 0.89 10.77
C LEU A 16 2.31 -0.22 11.07
N ILE A 17 1.82 -1.46 11.18
CA ILE A 17 2.68 -2.63 10.93
C ILE A 17 2.99 -2.65 9.43
N HIS A 18 4.25 -2.47 9.04
CA HIS A 18 4.64 -2.29 7.64
C HIS A 18 4.50 -3.56 6.80
N TRP A 19 4.82 -4.73 7.37
CA TRP A 19 4.69 -6.03 6.74
C TRP A 19 4.25 -7.07 7.78
N PRO A 20 3.45 -8.08 7.39
CA PRO A 20 3.12 -9.22 8.26
C PRO A 20 4.27 -10.24 8.39
N VAL A 21 5.47 -9.88 7.89
CA VAL A 21 6.68 -10.72 7.90
C VAL A 21 7.64 -10.15 8.93
N ALA A 22 7.98 -10.95 9.95
CA ALA A 22 8.93 -10.55 10.98
C ALA A 22 10.35 -10.89 10.53
N TYR A 23 11.25 -9.92 10.60
CA TYR A 23 12.67 -10.11 10.33
C TYR A 23 13.42 -10.43 11.61
N LYS A 24 14.59 -11.07 11.47
CA LYS A 24 15.51 -11.30 12.58
C LYS A 24 15.79 -9.97 13.31
N GLU A 25 15.67 -10.00 14.63
CA GLU A 25 15.89 -8.86 15.51
C GLU A 25 17.39 -8.47 15.58
N ASP A 26 17.66 -7.26 16.07
CA ASP A 26 19.01 -6.74 16.37
C ASP A 26 20.01 -6.71 15.20
N GLY A 27 19.50 -6.65 13.97
CA GLY A 27 20.31 -6.58 12.75
C GLY A 27 20.05 -5.33 11.91
N GLU A 28 20.52 -5.37 10.66
CA GLU A 28 20.18 -4.37 9.66
C GLU A 28 18.68 -4.42 9.31
N ASN A 29 18.15 -3.33 8.76
CA ASN A 29 16.75 -3.26 8.30
C ASN A 29 16.36 -4.39 7.33
N PHE A 30 17.35 -4.94 6.60
CA PHE A 30 17.19 -6.10 5.74
C PHE A 30 18.26 -7.14 6.11
N PRO A 31 17.97 -8.04 7.07
CA PRO A 31 18.97 -8.97 7.57
C PRO A 31 19.14 -10.13 6.59
N PHE A 32 20.14 -10.05 5.73
CA PHE A 32 20.54 -11.14 4.84
C PHE A 32 21.69 -11.95 5.45
N ASP A 33 21.69 -13.27 5.27
CA ASP A 33 22.87 -14.08 5.57
C ASP A 33 23.94 -13.99 4.46
N ALA A 34 25.07 -14.66 4.68
CA ALA A 34 26.19 -14.69 3.75
C ALA A 34 25.83 -15.26 2.36
N ASN A 35 24.72 -15.98 2.23
CA ASN A 35 24.21 -16.52 0.97
C ASN A 35 23.14 -15.64 0.32
N GLY A 36 22.89 -14.45 0.88
CA GLY A 36 21.87 -13.53 0.39
C GLY A 36 20.44 -13.94 0.74
N LYS A 37 20.23 -14.84 1.71
CA LYS A 37 18.90 -15.25 2.16
C LYS A 37 18.43 -14.37 3.31
N MET A 38 17.21 -13.85 3.20
CA MET A 38 16.58 -13.05 4.24
C MET A 38 16.36 -13.88 5.51
N GLN A 39 16.71 -13.30 6.66
CA GLN A 39 16.62 -13.91 7.97
C GLN A 39 15.33 -13.46 8.66
N PHE A 40 14.51 -14.42 9.10
CA PHE A 40 13.21 -14.15 9.71
C PHE A 40 13.22 -14.35 11.22
N SER A 41 12.25 -13.72 11.89
CA SER A 41 11.91 -13.98 13.30
C SER A 41 10.65 -14.84 13.38
N HIS A 42 10.46 -15.51 14.51
CA HIS A 42 9.24 -16.27 14.81
C HIS A 42 8.13 -15.42 15.43
N VAL A 43 8.36 -14.11 15.61
CA VAL A 43 7.36 -13.18 16.14
C VAL A 43 6.14 -13.14 15.23
N ASP A 44 4.98 -13.39 15.82
CA ASP A 44 3.69 -13.29 15.14
C ASP A 44 3.24 -11.82 15.10
N TYR A 45 2.78 -11.35 13.93
CA TYR A 45 2.22 -10.01 13.80
C TYR A 45 0.99 -9.79 14.68
N VAL A 46 0.31 -10.85 15.12
CA VAL A 46 -0.82 -10.77 16.06
C VAL A 46 -0.34 -10.29 17.44
N ASP A 47 0.83 -10.71 17.90
CA ASP A 47 1.38 -10.22 19.18
C ASP A 47 1.90 -8.79 19.04
N THR A 48 2.49 -8.46 17.88
CA THR A 48 2.82 -7.08 17.52
C THR A 48 1.57 -6.19 17.52
N TRP A 49 0.41 -6.67 17.05
CA TRP A 49 -0.83 -5.90 17.06
C TRP A 49 -1.24 -5.51 18.49
N LYS A 50 -1.17 -6.43 19.46
CA LYS A 50 -1.47 -6.14 20.87
C LYS A 50 -0.56 -5.02 21.40
N ALA A 51 0.73 -5.05 21.04
CA ALA A 51 1.66 -3.98 21.40
C ALA A 51 1.32 -2.63 20.73
N MET A 52 0.83 -2.64 19.48
CA MET A 52 0.37 -1.44 18.78
C MET A 52 -0.83 -0.79 19.49
N GLU A 53 -1.77 -1.58 20.03
CA GLU A 53 -2.90 -1.06 20.80
C GLU A 53 -2.44 -0.31 22.06
N GLU A 54 -1.38 -0.77 22.73
CA GLU A 54 -0.79 -0.07 23.87
C GLU A 54 -0.17 1.28 23.48
N LEU A 55 0.31 1.44 22.25
CA LEU A 55 0.83 2.73 21.77
C LEU A 55 -0.29 3.78 21.67
N VAL A 56 -1.51 3.36 21.29
CA VAL A 56 -2.69 4.23 21.27
C VAL A 56 -3.07 4.63 22.70
N LYS A 57 -3.13 3.66 23.63
CA LYS A 57 -3.46 3.93 25.04
C LYS A 57 -2.48 4.89 25.70
N LYS A 58 -1.20 4.83 25.31
CA LYS A 58 -0.14 5.75 25.77
C LYS A 58 -0.16 7.12 25.07
N GLY A 59 -1.06 7.34 24.11
CA GLY A 59 -1.18 8.59 23.37
C GLY A 59 -0.07 8.85 22.35
N LEU A 60 0.75 7.84 22.02
CA LEU A 60 1.88 7.98 21.08
C LEU A 60 1.46 7.97 19.62
N THR A 61 0.29 7.40 19.33
CA THR A 61 -0.36 7.48 18.03
C THR A 61 -1.86 7.61 18.21
N LYS A 62 -2.54 8.36 17.33
CA LYS A 62 -4.00 8.51 17.36
C LYS A 62 -4.70 7.29 16.76
N SER A 63 -4.14 6.74 15.69
CA SER A 63 -4.68 5.60 14.98
C SER A 63 -3.61 4.56 14.68
N ILE A 64 -4.03 3.31 14.55
CA ILE A 64 -3.16 2.20 14.14
C ILE A 64 -3.79 1.43 12.98
N GLY A 65 -2.95 0.87 12.15
CA GLY A 65 -3.36 0.07 11.00
C GLY A 65 -2.25 -0.87 10.56
N VAL A 66 -2.42 -1.41 9.36
CA VAL A 66 -1.49 -2.36 8.77
C VAL A 66 -1.13 -1.96 7.34
N SER A 67 -0.09 -2.57 6.80
CA SER A 67 0.34 -2.42 5.42
C SER A 67 0.75 -3.76 4.86
N ASN A 68 0.38 -4.05 3.61
CA ASN A 68 0.64 -5.30 2.91
C ASN A 68 -0.03 -6.54 3.54
N PHE A 69 -1.17 -6.37 4.21
CA PHE A 69 -1.90 -7.50 4.79
C PHE A 69 -2.95 -8.01 3.80
N ASN A 70 -3.04 -9.33 3.66
CA ASN A 70 -4.12 -10.00 2.94
C ASN A 70 -5.34 -10.22 3.87
N LYS A 71 -6.45 -10.70 3.30
CA LYS A 71 -7.70 -10.99 4.01
C LYS A 71 -7.49 -11.89 5.23
N LYS A 72 -6.80 -13.02 5.08
CA LYS A 72 -6.64 -13.98 6.20
C LYS A 72 -5.88 -13.35 7.36
N GLN A 73 -4.86 -12.55 7.06
CA GLN A 73 -4.08 -11.86 8.07
C GLN A 73 -4.89 -10.77 8.77
N LEU A 74 -5.71 -10.04 8.02
CA LEU A 74 -6.69 -9.11 8.58
C LEU A 74 -7.71 -9.83 9.47
N GLU A 75 -8.25 -10.98 9.06
CA GLU A 75 -9.18 -11.78 9.87
C GLU A 75 -8.54 -12.22 11.19
N ARG A 76 -7.25 -12.61 11.17
CA ARG A 76 -6.49 -12.95 12.39
C ARG A 76 -6.30 -11.77 13.35
N ILE A 77 -6.08 -10.56 12.83
CA ILE A 77 -6.04 -9.36 13.68
C ILE A 77 -7.44 -9.05 14.21
N LEU A 78 -8.45 -9.04 13.34
CA LEU A 78 -9.81 -8.68 13.70
C LEU A 78 -10.43 -9.60 14.77
N SER A 79 -9.99 -10.86 14.87
CA SER A 79 -10.48 -11.79 15.89
C SER A 79 -9.95 -11.52 17.29
N VAL A 80 -8.84 -10.77 17.42
CA VAL A 80 -8.21 -10.46 18.72
C VAL A 80 -8.17 -8.97 19.06
N ALA A 81 -8.37 -8.09 18.08
CA ALA A 81 -8.21 -6.65 18.23
C ALA A 81 -9.26 -6.06 19.16
N THR A 82 -8.81 -5.31 20.16
CA THR A 82 -9.66 -4.40 20.93
C THR A 82 -9.80 -3.05 20.21
N ILE A 83 -8.70 -2.57 19.62
CA ILE A 83 -8.68 -1.42 18.72
C ILE A 83 -8.50 -1.96 17.31
N LYS A 84 -9.55 -1.86 16.49
CA LYS A 84 -9.53 -2.35 15.12
C LYS A 84 -8.53 -1.59 14.24
N PRO A 85 -7.82 -2.24 13.29
CA PRO A 85 -7.05 -1.52 12.28
C PRO A 85 -7.94 -0.58 11.49
N VAL A 86 -7.58 0.71 11.43
CA VAL A 86 -8.37 1.70 10.68
C VAL A 86 -8.03 1.70 9.19
N ILE A 87 -6.81 1.28 8.85
CA ILE A 87 -6.27 1.30 7.47
C ILE A 87 -5.55 -0.02 7.16
N ASN A 88 -5.68 -0.46 5.91
CA ASN A 88 -4.72 -1.35 5.26
C ASN A 88 -4.07 -0.62 4.06
N GLN A 89 -2.77 -0.35 4.14
CA GLN A 89 -2.01 0.28 3.07
C GLN A 89 -1.44 -0.79 2.12
N VAL A 90 -1.83 -0.79 0.84
CA VAL A 90 -1.42 -1.82 -0.13
C VAL A 90 -1.06 -1.23 -1.48
N GLU A 91 -0.29 -1.96 -2.27
CA GLU A 91 -0.05 -1.62 -3.68
C GLU A 91 -1.39 -1.65 -4.40
N CYS A 92 -1.76 -0.53 -5.02
CA CYS A 92 -2.99 -0.45 -5.79
C CYS A 92 -2.85 0.56 -6.93
N HIS A 93 -3.19 0.10 -8.14
CA HIS A 93 -3.22 0.86 -9.39
C HIS A 93 -3.95 0.02 -10.46
N PRO A 94 -4.26 0.52 -11.66
CA PRO A 94 -5.03 -0.24 -12.65
C PRO A 94 -4.47 -1.62 -13.01
N TYR A 95 -3.15 -1.85 -13.01
CA TYR A 95 -2.58 -3.20 -13.22
C TYR A 95 -2.76 -4.17 -12.03
N LEU A 96 -3.08 -3.66 -10.85
CA LEU A 96 -3.33 -4.41 -9.63
C LEU A 96 -4.41 -3.67 -8.82
N ASN A 97 -5.67 -3.82 -9.23
CA ASN A 97 -6.75 -2.97 -8.76
C ASN A 97 -7.21 -3.28 -7.33
N GLN A 98 -6.85 -4.45 -6.78
CA GLN A 98 -7.16 -4.89 -5.41
C GLN A 98 -8.66 -4.99 -5.09
N ARG A 99 -9.55 -5.16 -6.08
CA ARG A 99 -11.01 -5.08 -5.88
C ARG A 99 -11.51 -5.96 -4.73
N LYS A 100 -11.12 -7.25 -4.71
CA LYS A 100 -11.55 -8.20 -3.67
C LYS A 100 -11.09 -7.78 -2.26
N LEU A 101 -9.84 -7.32 -2.13
CA LEU A 101 -9.29 -6.87 -0.84
C LEU A 101 -9.95 -5.57 -0.37
N ILE A 102 -10.19 -4.63 -1.29
CA ILE A 102 -10.87 -3.37 -1.00
C ILE A 102 -12.29 -3.64 -0.51
N ASP A 103 -13.07 -4.46 -1.23
CA ASP A 103 -14.43 -4.84 -0.84
C ASP A 103 -14.43 -5.49 0.55
N PHE A 104 -13.47 -6.37 0.83
CA PHE A 104 -13.31 -6.97 2.16
C PHE A 104 -13.00 -5.90 3.23
N CYS A 105 -12.01 -5.04 3.00
CA CYS A 105 -11.65 -3.97 3.94
C CYS A 105 -12.86 -3.09 4.25
N TRP A 106 -13.63 -2.67 3.25
CA TRP A 106 -14.84 -1.87 3.46
C TRP A 106 -15.94 -2.61 4.19
N SER A 107 -16.15 -3.90 3.90
CA SER A 107 -17.10 -4.73 4.66
C SER A 107 -16.76 -4.80 6.16
N LYS A 108 -15.50 -4.53 6.51
CA LYS A 108 -15.03 -4.42 7.89
C LYS A 108 -14.95 -2.97 8.36
N GLY A 109 -15.15 -1.94 7.53
CA GLY A 109 -14.93 -0.54 7.94
C GLY A 109 -13.43 -0.20 8.08
N ILE A 110 -12.58 -0.89 7.32
CA ILE A 110 -11.15 -0.58 7.16
C ILE A 110 -10.99 0.24 5.87
N VAL A 111 -10.31 1.38 5.96
CA VAL A 111 -9.97 2.21 4.80
C VAL A 111 -8.77 1.60 4.06
N VAL A 112 -8.75 1.67 2.73
CA VAL A 112 -7.57 1.27 1.94
C VAL A 112 -6.78 2.51 1.53
N THR A 113 -5.47 2.44 1.72
CA THR A 113 -4.52 3.43 1.18
C THR A 113 -3.67 2.78 0.09
N ALA A 114 -3.77 3.29 -1.13
CA ALA A 114 -2.97 2.90 -2.28
C ALA A 114 -1.55 3.49 -2.18
N TYR A 115 -0.56 2.64 -1.91
CA TYR A 115 0.84 2.97 -2.20
C TYR A 115 1.18 2.57 -3.65
N SER A 116 2.29 3.12 -4.16
CA SER A 116 2.69 2.99 -5.58
C SER A 116 1.58 3.36 -6.58
N PRO A 117 0.70 4.36 -6.33
CA PRO A 117 -0.49 4.57 -7.16
C PRO A 117 -0.18 4.98 -8.62
N LEU A 118 1.07 5.37 -8.89
CA LEU A 118 1.58 5.74 -10.21
C LEU A 118 2.37 4.60 -10.89
N GLY A 119 2.32 3.37 -10.35
CA GLY A 119 3.02 2.22 -10.91
C GLY A 119 4.53 2.20 -10.70
N SER A 120 5.03 2.90 -9.67
CA SER A 120 6.43 2.89 -9.21
C SER A 120 7.49 2.74 -10.32
N PRO A 121 7.57 3.72 -11.26
CA PRO A 121 8.47 3.64 -12.41
C PRO A 121 9.95 3.64 -12.00
N ASP A 122 10.31 4.38 -10.94
CA ASP A 122 11.69 4.52 -10.44
C ASP A 122 12.09 3.45 -9.41
N ARG A 123 11.37 2.32 -9.33
CA ARG A 123 11.67 1.28 -8.34
C ARG A 123 13.05 0.64 -8.62
N PRO A 124 13.89 0.39 -7.59
CA PRO A 124 15.27 -0.04 -7.80
C PRO A 124 15.41 -1.47 -8.35
N TRP A 125 14.35 -2.27 -8.27
CA TRP A 125 14.29 -3.63 -8.80
C TRP A 125 13.56 -3.73 -10.16
N ALA A 126 13.31 -2.61 -10.84
CA ALA A 126 12.73 -2.62 -12.19
C ALA A 126 13.67 -3.32 -13.17
N LYS A 127 13.12 -4.15 -14.06
CA LYS A 127 13.86 -4.82 -15.13
C LYS A 127 13.56 -4.17 -16.48
N PRO A 128 14.51 -4.20 -17.44
CA PRO A 128 14.22 -3.82 -18.81
C PRO A 128 13.01 -4.60 -19.35
N GLY A 129 12.05 -3.88 -19.93
CA GLY A 129 10.82 -4.47 -20.47
C GLY A 129 9.69 -4.65 -19.44
N ASP A 130 9.89 -4.32 -18.16
CA ASP A 130 8.80 -4.30 -17.21
C ASP A 130 7.71 -3.31 -17.66
N PRO A 131 6.41 -3.66 -17.51
CA PRO A 131 5.31 -2.79 -17.89
C PRO A 131 5.39 -1.41 -17.23
N GLN A 132 5.23 -0.36 -18.03
CA GLN A 132 5.19 1.02 -17.56
C GLN A 132 3.74 1.51 -17.60
N LEU A 133 3.07 1.51 -16.45
CA LEU A 133 1.68 1.92 -16.33
C LEU A 133 1.44 3.35 -16.85
N MET A 134 2.38 4.27 -16.57
CA MET A 134 2.30 5.67 -17.00
C MET A 134 2.32 5.83 -18.53
N ASP A 135 2.83 4.84 -19.25
CA ASP A 135 2.96 4.85 -20.72
C ASP A 135 1.91 3.95 -21.40
N ASP A 136 0.98 3.34 -20.65
CA ASP A 136 -0.08 2.50 -21.22
C ASP A 136 -0.91 3.33 -22.23
N PRO A 137 -1.00 2.92 -23.51
CA PRO A 137 -1.76 3.67 -24.52
C PRO A 137 -3.22 3.90 -24.15
N LYS A 138 -3.84 2.97 -23.42
CA LYS A 138 -5.23 3.09 -22.94
C LYS A 138 -5.32 4.18 -21.87
N LEU A 139 -4.31 4.34 -21.02
CA LEU A 139 -4.23 5.45 -20.05
C LEU A 139 -4.04 6.79 -20.76
N GLN A 140 -3.20 6.83 -21.80
CA GLN A 140 -2.95 8.03 -22.60
C GLN A 140 -4.21 8.53 -23.33
N GLN A 141 -5.07 7.61 -23.78
CA GLN A 141 -6.38 7.95 -24.35
C GLN A 141 -7.26 8.70 -23.34
N LEU A 142 -7.32 8.23 -22.09
CA LEU A 142 -8.06 8.91 -21.03
C LEU A 142 -7.42 10.25 -20.64
N ALA A 143 -6.10 10.31 -20.54
CA ALA A 143 -5.36 11.56 -20.29
C ALA A 143 -5.74 12.63 -21.34
N THR A 144 -5.79 12.24 -22.62
CA THR A 144 -6.22 13.11 -23.72
C THR A 144 -7.69 13.51 -23.58
N LYS A 145 -8.59 12.55 -23.34
CA LYS A 145 -10.05 12.79 -23.17
C LYS A 145 -10.34 13.84 -22.11
N TYR A 146 -9.67 13.76 -20.97
CA TYR A 146 -9.88 14.67 -19.83
C TYR A 146 -8.98 15.90 -19.84
N LYS A 147 -8.04 16.01 -20.80
CA LYS A 147 -7.01 17.06 -20.85
C LYS A 147 -6.20 17.13 -19.54
N LYS A 148 -5.83 15.95 -19.04
CA LYS A 148 -5.09 15.74 -17.78
C LYS A 148 -3.87 14.88 -18.03
N SER A 149 -2.91 14.87 -17.11
CA SER A 149 -1.76 13.96 -17.21
C SER A 149 -2.16 12.53 -16.84
N PRO A 150 -1.42 11.50 -17.33
CA PRO A 150 -1.62 10.12 -16.91
C PRO A 150 -1.63 9.94 -15.39
N ALA A 151 -0.75 10.66 -14.67
CA ALA A 151 -0.70 10.62 -13.21
C ALA A 151 -2.02 11.12 -12.59
N GLN A 152 -2.59 12.22 -13.09
CA GLN A 152 -3.86 12.74 -12.60
C GLN A 152 -5.00 11.74 -12.84
N ILE A 153 -5.03 11.03 -13.97
CA ILE A 153 -6.01 9.97 -14.24
C ILE A 153 -5.88 8.83 -13.22
N LEU A 154 -4.66 8.35 -12.96
CA LEU A 154 -4.41 7.28 -11.99
C LEU A 154 -4.82 7.66 -10.57
N LEU A 155 -4.55 8.90 -10.16
CA LEU A 155 -4.92 9.38 -8.83
C LEU A 155 -6.42 9.61 -8.70
N ARG A 156 -7.05 10.18 -9.74
CA ARG A 156 -8.51 10.35 -9.77
C ARG A 156 -9.22 9.00 -9.75
N TYR A 157 -8.70 8.00 -10.45
CA TYR A 157 -9.22 6.63 -10.41
C TYR A 157 -9.31 6.08 -8.98
N GLN A 158 -8.28 6.26 -8.16
CA GLN A 158 -8.32 5.81 -6.76
C GLN A 158 -9.35 6.61 -5.94
N LEU A 159 -9.42 7.92 -6.15
CA LEU A 159 -10.37 8.78 -5.44
C LEU A 159 -11.83 8.43 -5.77
N GLU A 160 -12.17 8.20 -7.04
CA GLU A 160 -13.51 7.78 -7.46
C GLU A 160 -13.92 6.42 -6.88
N ARG A 161 -12.92 5.58 -6.60
CA ARG A 161 -13.11 4.29 -5.94
C ARG A 161 -13.11 4.41 -4.42
N GLY A 162 -13.05 5.61 -3.82
CA GLY A 162 -13.02 5.76 -2.36
C GLY A 162 -11.73 5.23 -1.71
N VAL A 163 -10.64 5.15 -2.46
CA VAL A 163 -9.33 4.69 -2.00
C VAL A 163 -8.44 5.91 -1.74
N VAL A 164 -7.84 5.99 -0.55
CA VAL A 164 -6.85 7.02 -0.23
C VAL A 164 -5.60 6.79 -1.08
N THR A 165 -5.00 7.82 -1.66
CA THR A 165 -3.82 7.67 -2.53
C THR A 165 -2.65 8.53 -2.03
N ILE A 166 -1.44 7.97 -2.05
CA ILE A 166 -0.21 8.61 -1.54
C ILE A 166 0.88 8.69 -2.62
N PRO A 167 0.72 9.51 -3.67
CA PRO A 167 1.74 9.68 -4.70
C PRO A 167 3.00 10.36 -4.15
N LYS A 168 4.17 9.82 -4.51
CA LYS A 168 5.46 10.45 -4.23
C LYS A 168 5.96 11.21 -5.46
N SER A 169 6.48 12.41 -5.24
CA SER A 169 7.29 13.14 -6.22
C SER A 169 8.30 14.01 -5.48
N VAL A 170 9.47 14.23 -6.08
CA VAL A 170 10.46 15.22 -5.63
C VAL A 170 10.50 16.45 -6.55
N THR A 171 9.73 16.43 -7.64
CA THR A 171 9.66 17.54 -8.59
C THR A 171 8.47 18.43 -8.23
N LYS A 172 8.75 19.69 -7.90
CA LYS A 172 7.75 20.69 -7.46
C LYS A 172 6.51 20.76 -8.37
N SER A 173 6.71 20.84 -9.68
CA SER A 173 5.59 20.90 -10.65
C SER A 173 4.72 19.65 -10.62
N ARG A 174 5.33 18.46 -10.49
CA ARG A 174 4.59 17.19 -10.37
C ARG A 174 3.86 17.08 -9.03
N ILE A 175 4.43 17.60 -7.93
CA ILE A 175 3.75 17.65 -6.63
C ILE A 175 2.46 18.47 -6.74
N GLN A 176 2.55 19.66 -7.35
CA GLN A 176 1.37 20.50 -7.60
C GLN A 176 0.36 19.80 -8.53
N GLN A 177 0.81 19.28 -9.67
CA GLN A 177 -0.05 18.59 -10.64
C GLN A 177 -0.78 17.39 -10.03
N ASN A 178 -0.12 16.61 -9.16
CA ASN A 178 -0.73 15.45 -8.48
C ASN A 178 -1.90 15.85 -7.57
N PHE A 179 -1.95 17.11 -7.11
CA PHE A 179 -3.04 17.62 -6.28
C PHE A 179 -4.21 18.20 -7.10
N GLU A 180 -3.99 18.52 -8.38
CA GLU A 180 -5.00 19.07 -9.30
C GLU A 180 -5.91 17.96 -9.86
N ILE A 181 -6.52 17.19 -8.96
CA ILE A 181 -7.38 16.03 -9.25
C ILE A 181 -8.82 16.19 -8.73
N PHE A 182 -9.15 17.35 -8.20
CA PHE A 182 -10.46 17.65 -7.60
C PHE A 182 -11.36 18.50 -8.50
N ASP A 183 -10.83 18.99 -9.62
CA ASP A 183 -11.51 19.83 -10.61
C ASP A 183 -12.13 19.03 -11.78
N PHE A 184 -12.05 17.69 -11.73
CA PHE A 184 -12.68 16.79 -12.69
C PHE A 184 -13.09 15.48 -12.02
N ASN A 185 -13.95 14.73 -12.70
CA ASN A 185 -14.41 13.40 -12.33
C ASN A 185 -14.20 12.43 -13.49
N LEU A 186 -13.96 11.15 -13.19
CA LEU A 186 -14.03 10.10 -14.21
C LEU A 186 -15.47 9.57 -14.29
N SER A 187 -15.96 9.31 -15.49
CA SER A 187 -17.26 8.65 -15.66
C SER A 187 -17.20 7.20 -15.17
N LYS A 188 -18.37 6.61 -14.88
CA LYS A 188 -18.46 5.19 -14.47
C LYS A 188 -17.90 4.25 -15.54
N GLU A 189 -18.09 4.60 -16.81
CA GLU A 189 -17.60 3.86 -17.96
C GLU A 189 -16.07 3.90 -18.03
N ASP A 190 -15.45 5.06 -17.76
CA ASP A 190 -13.99 5.18 -17.77
C ASP A 190 -13.34 4.51 -16.55
N ILE A 191 -14.01 4.50 -15.40
CA ILE A 191 -13.58 3.71 -14.23
C ILE A 191 -13.64 2.21 -14.58
N ALA A 192 -14.75 1.74 -15.15
CA ALA A 192 -14.88 0.36 -15.59
C ALA A 192 -13.86 -0.01 -16.68
N TYR A 193 -13.51 0.94 -17.56
CA TYR A 193 -12.46 0.76 -18.55
C TYR A 193 -11.08 0.62 -17.90
N LEU A 194 -10.74 1.46 -16.91
CA LEU A 194 -9.50 1.33 -16.14
C LEU A 194 -9.43 0.02 -15.35
N ASP A 195 -10.56 -0.47 -14.82
CA ASP A 195 -10.62 -1.77 -14.14
C ASP A 195 -10.21 -2.94 -15.07
N THR A 196 -10.37 -2.82 -16.39
CA THR A 196 -9.93 -3.85 -17.36
C THR A 196 -8.41 -3.94 -17.52
N PHE A 197 -7.65 -3.03 -16.92
CA PHE A 197 -6.19 -3.03 -17.01
C PHE A 197 -5.60 -4.05 -16.05
N ASP A 198 -6.39 -4.56 -15.10
CA ASP A 198 -5.94 -5.48 -14.09
C ASP A 198 -5.37 -6.74 -14.74
N CYS A 199 -4.11 -7.00 -14.42
CA CYS A 199 -3.35 -8.14 -14.93
C CYS A 199 -2.64 -8.88 -13.79
N ASN A 200 -3.08 -8.66 -12.55
CA ASN A 200 -2.39 -9.06 -11.33
C ASN A 200 -0.91 -8.60 -11.31
N GLY A 201 -0.63 -7.44 -11.90
CA GLY A 201 0.71 -6.91 -12.17
C GLY A 201 1.34 -6.25 -10.94
N ARG A 202 1.71 -7.06 -9.95
CA ARG A 202 2.34 -6.59 -8.71
C ARG A 202 3.80 -6.17 -8.92
N LEU A 203 4.10 -4.92 -8.57
CA LEU A 203 5.40 -4.28 -8.69
C LEU A 203 6.22 -4.35 -7.40
N CYS A 204 5.59 -4.52 -6.24
CA CYS A 204 6.21 -4.67 -4.92
C CYS A 204 5.93 -6.07 -4.34
N PRO A 205 6.50 -7.15 -4.91
CA PRO A 205 6.16 -8.53 -4.56
C PRO A 205 6.79 -9.07 -3.27
N LEU A 206 7.70 -8.32 -2.62
CA LEU A 206 8.52 -8.81 -1.49
C LEU A 206 9.24 -10.14 -1.80
N THR A 207 9.87 -10.26 -2.98
CA THR A 207 10.51 -11.52 -3.42
C THR A 207 11.55 -12.07 -2.43
N ALA A 208 12.26 -11.20 -1.70
CA ALA A 208 13.21 -11.64 -0.68
C ALA A 208 12.55 -12.32 0.54
N GLY A 209 11.26 -12.08 0.75
CA GLY A 209 10.44 -12.66 1.82
C GLY A 209 9.81 -14.00 1.48
N LEU A 210 10.05 -14.55 0.27
CA LEU A 210 9.40 -15.78 -0.18
C LEU A 210 9.71 -16.97 0.72
N GLY A 211 8.70 -17.82 0.93
CA GLY A 211 8.75 -18.98 1.82
C GLY A 211 8.49 -18.66 3.29
N HIS A 212 8.33 -17.38 3.66
CA HIS A 212 7.91 -17.02 5.01
C HIS A 212 6.44 -17.46 5.25
N PRO A 213 6.09 -18.06 6.42
CA PRO A 213 4.73 -18.52 6.69
C PRO A 213 3.64 -17.45 6.58
N HIS A 214 4.03 -16.19 6.74
CA HIS A 214 3.17 -15.00 6.64
C HIS A 214 3.49 -14.12 5.43
N HIS A 215 4.16 -14.64 4.40
CA HIS A 215 4.29 -13.90 3.15
C HIS A 215 2.89 -13.60 2.59
N PRO A 216 2.50 -12.33 2.40
CA PRO A 216 1.11 -11.97 2.16
C PRO A 216 0.60 -12.34 0.77
N PHE A 217 1.50 -12.56 -0.20
CA PHE A 217 1.13 -12.66 -1.62
C PHE A 217 1.37 -14.04 -2.25
N GLU A 218 1.75 -15.05 -1.48
CA GLU A 218 2.13 -16.37 -2.02
C GLU A 218 0.95 -17.34 -2.25
N LYS A 219 -0.15 -17.17 -1.51
CA LYS A 219 -1.22 -18.18 -1.41
C LYS A 219 -2.50 -17.81 -2.14
N ASP A 220 -2.42 -16.90 -3.12
CA ASP A 220 -3.58 -16.30 -3.84
C ASP A 220 -4.69 -15.77 -2.90
N GLU A 221 -4.33 -15.49 -1.65
CA GLU A 221 -5.17 -14.79 -0.69
C GLU A 221 -5.08 -13.30 -1.06
N TYR A 222 -6.21 -12.72 -1.46
CA TYR A 222 -6.32 -11.28 -1.69
C TYR A 222 -6.26 -10.51 -0.37
#